data_AF-A0A1N6KQW5-F1
#
_entry.id   AF-A0A1N6KQW5-F1
#
_cell.length_a   1.000
_cell.length_b   1.000
_cell.length_c   1.000
_cell.angle_alpha   90.00
_cell.angle_beta   90.00
_cell.angle_gamma   90.00
#
_symmetry.space_group_name_H-M   'P 1'
#
loop_
_entity.id
_entity.type
_entity.pdbx_description
1 polymer ?
#
loop_
_entity_poly.entity_id
_entity_poly.type
_entity_poly.pdbx_seq_one_letter_code
_entity_poly.pdbx_strand_id
1 'polypeptide(L)'
;MPLDPIYTSMALNVNGTSVTVPWKAKAILTSTNMTGGTGPAQSIRPPGFQSGDCPHHHQRGHLIGNKLGGSGTDERNLVTLTEGTNHPVMYEFEAMVYEKVKSNPGIEFTYEVTARYDATRYSTAQTVVGGAAMGAASNPYCPMPCPESLQIDFFYAESPGHLVYPLPIPISTGEGLAYHAGPLLIPNGVYKFHEGSPKHVSKNCWAS
;
A
#
# COMPACT_ATOMS: atom_id res chain seq x y z
N MET A 1 -1.64 13.41 -21.51
CA MET A 1 -2.92 12.67 -21.43
C MET A 1 -3.09 12.21 -19.99
N PRO A 2 -4.29 12.16 -19.40
CA PRO A 2 -4.46 11.59 -18.07
C PRO A 2 -4.01 10.13 -18.03
N LEU A 3 -3.60 9.65 -16.85
CA LEU A 3 -3.31 8.24 -16.64
C LEU A 3 -4.62 7.42 -16.74
N ASP A 4 -4.56 6.23 -17.34
CA ASP A 4 -5.69 5.30 -17.42
C ASP A 4 -5.29 3.93 -16.82
N PRO A 5 -5.41 3.77 -15.49
CA PRO A 5 -5.04 2.52 -14.84
C PRO A 5 -6.11 1.43 -15.03
N ILE A 6 -5.65 0.19 -15.12
CA ILE A 6 -6.49 -1.00 -15.08
C ILE A 6 -6.57 -1.46 -13.63
N TYR A 7 -7.80 -1.57 -13.11
CA TYR A 7 -8.08 -2.09 -11.78
C TYR A 7 -8.75 -3.45 -11.85
N THR A 8 -8.30 -4.38 -11.00
CA THR A 8 -8.99 -5.66 -10.80
C THR A 8 -9.32 -5.86 -9.33
N SER A 9 -10.42 -6.58 -9.11
CA SER A 9 -10.90 -6.96 -7.79
C SER A 9 -10.91 -8.47 -7.66
N MET A 10 -10.90 -8.95 -6.42
CA MET A 10 -11.09 -10.37 -6.11
C MET A 10 -12.12 -10.54 -5.01
N ALA A 11 -12.73 -11.73 -4.92
CA ALA A 11 -13.58 -12.10 -3.81
C ALA A 11 -12.74 -12.80 -2.72
N LEU A 12 -12.90 -12.38 -1.47
CA LEU A 12 -12.31 -12.99 -0.29
C LEU A 12 -13.40 -13.55 0.61
N ASN A 13 -13.15 -14.70 1.21
CA ASN A 13 -13.98 -15.18 2.31
C ASN A 13 -13.48 -14.58 3.63
N VAL A 14 -14.30 -13.77 4.27
CA VAL A 14 -14.05 -13.18 5.58
C VAL A 14 -15.12 -13.70 6.53
N ASN A 15 -14.75 -14.59 7.46
CA ASN A 15 -15.65 -15.19 8.44
C ASN A 15 -16.93 -15.79 7.81
N GLY A 16 -16.79 -16.50 6.69
CA GLY A 16 -17.92 -17.12 5.99
C GLY A 16 -18.65 -16.18 5.02
N THR A 17 -18.31 -14.89 4.98
CA THR A 17 -18.92 -13.91 4.07
C THR A 17 -18.00 -13.63 2.90
N SER A 18 -18.54 -13.59 1.68
CA SER A 18 -17.79 -13.18 0.48
C SER A 18 -17.72 -11.66 0.41
N VAL A 19 -16.52 -11.10 0.37
CA VAL A 19 -16.25 -9.65 0.27
C VAL A 19 -15.41 -9.38 -0.98
N THR A 20 -15.87 -8.47 -1.84
CA THR A 20 -15.08 -8.01 -3.00
C THR A 20 -14.09 -6.94 -2.55
N VAL A 21 -12.82 -7.12 -2.91
CA VAL A 21 -11.73 -6.19 -2.55
C VAL A 21 -10.92 -5.76 -3.77
N PRO A 22 -10.35 -4.54 -3.78
CA PRO A 22 -9.31 -4.17 -4.73
C PRO A 22 -8.11 -5.11 -4.59
N TRP A 23 -7.68 -5.69 -5.70
CA TRP A 23 -6.60 -6.69 -5.71
C TRP A 23 -5.37 -6.17 -6.43
N LYS A 24 -5.54 -5.61 -7.62
CA LYS A 24 -4.42 -5.13 -8.42
C LYS A 24 -4.78 -3.85 -9.16
N ALA A 25 -3.81 -2.93 -9.22
CA ALA A 25 -3.84 -1.79 -10.11
C ALA A 25 -2.61 -1.84 -11.02
N LYS A 26 -2.79 -1.61 -12.31
CA LYS A 26 -1.71 -1.58 -13.29
C LYS A 26 -1.82 -0.31 -14.14
N ALA A 27 -0.70 0.36 -14.35
CA ALA A 27 -0.62 1.53 -15.19
C ALA A 27 0.63 1.50 -16.07
N ILE A 28 0.53 2.06 -17.27
CA ILE A 28 1.69 2.37 -18.11
C ILE A 28 2.04 3.83 -17.86
N LEU A 29 3.19 4.06 -17.24
CA LEU A 29 3.69 5.39 -16.92
C LEU A 29 4.59 5.89 -18.04
N THR A 30 4.34 7.12 -18.47
CA THR A 30 5.20 7.87 -19.39
C THR A 30 5.47 9.25 -18.81
N SER A 31 6.50 9.92 -19.33
CA SER A 31 6.85 11.27 -18.88
C SER A 31 5.71 12.30 -19.06
N THR A 32 4.66 11.99 -19.80
CA THR A 32 3.57 12.92 -20.14
C THR A 32 2.19 12.55 -19.59
N ASN A 33 2.05 11.41 -18.89
CA ASN A 33 0.73 10.94 -18.44
C ASN A 33 0.48 10.90 -16.93
N MET A 34 1.50 11.14 -16.11
CA MET A 34 1.38 11.21 -14.64
C MET A 34 0.77 12.54 -14.17
N THR A 35 -0.45 12.84 -14.60
CA THR A 35 -1.19 14.07 -14.29
C THR A 35 -2.61 13.75 -13.85
N GLY A 36 -3.26 14.67 -13.14
CA GLY A 36 -4.68 14.52 -12.75
C GLY A 36 -4.95 13.68 -11.50
N GLY A 37 -3.90 13.28 -10.76
CA GLY A 37 -4.07 12.55 -9.50
C GLY A 37 -4.75 13.40 -8.42
N THR A 38 -5.45 12.72 -7.51
CA THR A 38 -6.23 13.37 -6.43
C THR A 38 -6.03 12.68 -5.09
N GLY A 39 -6.14 13.45 -4.00
CA GLY A 39 -6.13 12.90 -2.64
C GLY A 39 -7.34 12.01 -2.37
N PRO A 40 -7.27 11.11 -1.37
CA PRO A 40 -8.32 10.13 -1.14
C PRO A 40 -9.59 10.82 -0.62
N ALA A 41 -10.71 10.58 -1.29
CA ALA A 41 -12.01 11.11 -0.91
C ALA A 41 -12.42 10.58 0.47
N GLN A 42 -12.71 11.49 1.40
CA GLN A 42 -13.06 11.14 2.78
C GLN A 42 -14.43 10.44 2.89
N SER A 43 -15.23 10.40 1.83
CA SER A 43 -16.48 9.63 1.78
C SER A 43 -16.25 8.14 1.51
N ILE A 44 -15.19 7.78 0.79
CA ILE A 44 -14.90 6.37 0.44
C ILE A 44 -14.48 5.61 1.70
N ARG A 45 -14.93 4.37 1.85
CA ARG A 45 -14.54 3.45 2.93
C ARG A 45 -14.11 2.14 2.27
N PRO A 46 -12.80 1.96 1.98
CA PRO A 46 -12.32 0.71 1.41
C PRO A 46 -12.67 -0.49 2.31
N PRO A 47 -12.73 -1.71 1.76
CA PRO A 47 -12.93 -2.91 2.57
C PRO A 47 -11.96 -2.96 3.76
N GLY A 48 -12.47 -3.28 4.95
CA GLY A 48 -11.71 -3.29 6.20
C GLY A 48 -11.55 -1.92 6.88
N PHE A 49 -12.00 -0.81 6.27
CA PHE A 49 -11.87 0.51 6.86
C PHE A 49 -12.84 0.69 8.04
N GLN A 50 -12.31 0.98 9.24
CA GLN A 50 -13.10 1.25 10.43
C GLN A 50 -13.08 2.74 10.80
N SER A 51 -11.90 3.30 11.10
CA SER A 51 -11.75 4.72 11.38
C SER A 51 -10.33 5.19 11.08
N GLY A 52 -10.19 6.47 10.70
CA GLY A 52 -8.88 7.15 10.69
C GLY A 52 -8.44 7.64 12.06
N ASP A 53 -9.34 7.59 13.05
CA ASP A 53 -9.04 7.97 14.43
C ASP A 53 -8.50 6.79 15.23
N CYS A 54 -7.85 7.13 16.34
CA CYS A 54 -7.49 6.18 17.38
C CYS A 54 -8.71 5.36 17.86
N PRO A 55 -8.58 4.02 17.98
CA PRO A 55 -7.32 3.27 17.95
C PRO A 55 -6.91 2.72 16.57
N HIS A 56 -7.70 2.94 15.52
CA HIS A 56 -7.56 2.24 14.25
C HIS A 56 -6.47 2.84 13.35
N HIS A 57 -6.44 4.17 13.25
CA HIS A 57 -5.48 4.89 12.41
C HIS A 57 -5.46 4.44 10.94
N HIS A 58 -6.64 4.09 10.40
CA HIS A 58 -6.73 3.67 9.00
C HIS A 58 -6.58 4.85 8.05
N GLN A 59 -5.94 4.56 6.94
CA GLN A 59 -5.78 5.42 5.80
C GLN A 59 -6.39 4.76 4.58
N ARG A 60 -6.85 5.62 3.68
CA ARG A 60 -7.31 5.23 2.34
C ARG A 60 -6.08 5.25 1.45
N GLY A 61 -5.33 4.16 1.48
CA GLY A 61 -4.08 4.02 0.74
C GLY A 61 -4.36 3.84 -0.74
N HIS A 62 -3.68 4.61 -1.58
CA HIS A 62 -3.74 4.44 -3.02
C HIS A 62 -3.01 3.16 -3.45
N LEU A 63 -3.52 2.48 -4.47
CA LEU A 63 -2.74 1.49 -5.21
C LEU A 63 -1.85 2.18 -6.25
N ILE A 64 -2.36 3.21 -6.93
CA ILE A 64 -1.57 4.12 -7.75
C ILE A 64 -1.64 5.50 -7.10
N GLY A 65 -0.53 6.00 -6.57
CA GLY A 65 -0.47 7.28 -5.90
C GLY A 65 -0.86 8.47 -6.76
N ASN A 66 -1.36 9.51 -6.09
CA ASN A 66 -1.74 10.77 -6.74
C ASN A 66 -0.58 11.42 -7.51
N LYS A 67 0.66 11.28 -7.03
CA LYS A 67 1.86 11.81 -7.69
C LYS A 67 2.09 11.15 -9.05
N LEU A 68 1.72 9.89 -9.19
CA LEU A 68 1.78 9.14 -10.45
C LEU A 68 0.56 9.39 -11.34
N GLY A 69 -0.44 10.15 -10.88
CA GLY A 69 -1.68 10.43 -11.61
C GLY A 69 -2.88 9.59 -11.18
N GLY A 70 -2.76 8.77 -10.12
CA GLY A 70 -3.87 7.94 -9.64
C GLY A 70 -4.98 8.74 -8.94
N SER A 71 -6.22 8.34 -9.16
CA SER A 71 -7.39 9.00 -8.58
C SER A 71 -7.65 8.54 -7.15
N GLY A 72 -7.80 9.47 -6.22
CA GLY A 72 -8.30 9.20 -4.86
C GLY A 72 -9.83 9.25 -4.75
N THR A 73 -10.53 9.47 -5.86
CA THR A 73 -12.00 9.46 -5.91
C THR A 73 -12.57 8.18 -6.52
N ASP A 74 -11.69 7.28 -7.00
CA ASP A 74 -12.05 5.96 -7.50
C ASP A 74 -11.82 4.91 -6.40
N GLU A 75 -12.88 4.29 -5.92
CA GLU A 75 -12.80 3.28 -4.85
C GLU A 75 -11.97 2.05 -5.25
N ARG A 76 -11.84 1.76 -6.55
CA ARG A 76 -11.03 0.64 -7.06
C ARG A 76 -9.53 0.88 -6.84
N ASN A 77 -9.13 2.13 -6.63
CA ASN A 77 -7.74 2.53 -6.38
C ASN A 77 -7.41 2.64 -4.89
N LEU A 78 -8.35 2.38 -3.98
CA LEU A 78 -8.16 2.61 -2.55
C LEU A 78 -8.29 1.33 -1.74
N VAL A 79 -7.30 1.08 -0.88
CA VAL A 79 -7.29 0.00 0.11
C VAL A 79 -7.15 0.54 1.52
N THR A 80 -7.49 -0.26 2.53
CA THR A 80 -7.30 0.10 3.93
C THR A 80 -5.84 -0.14 4.33
N LEU A 81 -5.08 0.91 4.58
CA LEU A 81 -3.71 0.81 5.14
C LEU A 81 -3.67 1.42 6.54
N THR A 82 -2.70 1.05 7.36
CA THR A 82 -2.43 1.78 8.62
C THR A 82 -1.47 2.95 8.37
N GLU A 83 -1.48 3.95 9.26
CA GLU A 83 -0.70 5.18 9.10
C GLU A 83 0.81 4.95 8.87
N GLY A 84 1.39 3.86 9.39
CA GLY A 84 2.80 3.50 9.17
C GLY A 84 3.14 2.95 7.78
N THR A 85 2.14 2.48 7.02
CA THR A 85 2.36 1.77 5.75
C THR A 85 2.30 2.71 4.54
N ASN A 86 1.37 3.66 4.56
CA ASN A 86 1.21 4.64 3.48
C ASN A 86 2.31 5.72 3.48
N HIS A 87 2.93 5.99 4.64
CA HIS A 87 4.03 6.94 4.77
C HIS A 87 5.03 6.48 5.85
N PRO A 88 6.36 6.53 5.60
CA PRO A 88 7.03 7.18 4.46
C PRO A 88 7.26 6.30 3.23
N VAL A 89 7.26 4.97 3.37
CA VAL A 89 7.82 4.06 2.35
C VAL A 89 7.12 4.16 0.99
N MET A 90 5.79 4.08 0.95
CA MET A 90 5.05 4.19 -0.32
C MET A 90 5.25 5.55 -0.98
N TYR A 91 5.08 6.64 -0.21
CA TYR A 91 5.23 8.01 -0.71
C TYR A 91 6.63 8.28 -1.30
N GLU A 92 7.68 7.85 -0.61
CA GLU A 92 9.06 8.03 -1.08
C GLU A 92 9.35 7.19 -2.33
N PHE A 93 8.85 5.95 -2.38
CA PHE A 93 9.01 5.10 -3.56
C PHE A 93 8.30 5.67 -4.79
N GLU A 94 7.07 6.16 -4.64
CA GLU A 94 6.34 6.83 -5.72
C GLU A 94 7.03 8.11 -6.19
N ALA A 95 7.70 8.83 -5.29
CA ALA A 95 8.53 9.97 -5.68
C ALA A 95 9.71 9.54 -6.56
N MET A 96 10.42 8.46 -6.21
CA MET A 96 11.52 7.92 -7.03
C MET A 96 11.02 7.43 -8.40
N VAL A 97 9.87 6.76 -8.44
CA VAL A 97 9.22 6.32 -9.69
C VAL A 97 8.92 7.51 -10.58
N TYR A 98 8.28 8.56 -10.03
CA TYR A 98 7.94 9.76 -10.78
C TYR A 98 9.18 10.39 -11.42
N GLU A 99 10.26 10.60 -10.66
CA GLU A 99 11.50 11.18 -11.18
C GLU A 99 12.15 10.27 -12.24
N LYS A 100 12.12 8.95 -12.03
CA LYS A 100 12.66 7.98 -12.99
C LYS A 100 11.91 8.03 -14.32
N VAL A 101 10.58 8.07 -14.29
CA VAL A 101 9.76 8.17 -15.50
C VAL A 101 9.96 9.53 -16.19
N LYS A 102 10.02 10.64 -15.43
CA LYS A 102 10.21 11.98 -15.99
C LYS A 102 11.57 12.17 -16.66
N SER A 103 12.63 11.62 -16.07
CA SER A 103 13.99 11.71 -16.61
C SER A 103 14.26 10.82 -17.84
N ASN A 104 13.32 9.92 -18.19
CA ASN A 104 13.47 8.97 -19.30
C ASN A 104 12.31 9.11 -20.30
N PRO A 105 12.19 10.26 -21.00
CA PRO A 105 11.15 10.45 -22.00
C PRO A 105 11.26 9.42 -23.14
N GLY A 106 10.12 8.91 -23.59
CA GLY A 106 10.05 7.91 -24.67
C GLY A 106 10.12 6.44 -24.21
N ILE A 107 10.37 6.18 -22.93
CA ILE A 107 10.25 4.84 -22.34
C ILE A 107 8.89 4.69 -21.68
N GLU A 108 8.24 3.55 -21.94
CA GLU A 108 7.03 3.13 -21.24
C GLU A 108 7.41 2.22 -20.07
N PHE A 109 7.06 2.65 -18.86
CA PHE A 109 7.25 1.85 -17.66
C PHE A 109 5.93 1.22 -17.24
N THR A 110 5.96 -0.05 -16.88
CA THR A 110 4.85 -0.69 -16.18
C THR A 110 5.00 -0.44 -14.68
N TYR A 111 3.94 0.07 -14.08
CA TYR A 111 3.79 0.19 -12.63
C TYR A 111 2.57 -0.62 -12.21
N GLU A 112 2.79 -1.66 -11.41
CA GLU A 112 1.75 -2.57 -10.94
C GLU A 112 1.80 -2.68 -9.42
N VAL A 113 0.65 -2.55 -8.78
CA VAL A 113 0.51 -2.74 -7.34
C VAL A 113 -0.48 -3.83 -7.06
N THR A 114 -0.05 -4.83 -6.29
CA THR A 114 -0.89 -5.93 -5.82
C THR A 114 -1.12 -5.79 -4.33
N ALA A 115 -2.39 -5.64 -3.93
CA ALA A 115 -2.82 -5.75 -2.55
C ALA A 115 -2.95 -7.22 -2.16
N ARG A 116 -2.17 -7.65 -1.16
CA ARG A 116 -2.10 -9.05 -0.76
C ARG A 116 -2.98 -9.30 0.45
N TYR A 117 -3.76 -10.38 0.42
CA TYR A 117 -4.71 -10.76 1.47
C TYR A 117 -4.47 -12.21 1.90
N ASP A 118 -3.23 -12.53 2.25
CA ASP A 118 -2.85 -13.88 2.67
C ASP A 118 -3.27 -14.11 4.13
N ALA A 119 -4.34 -14.88 4.35
CA ALA A 119 -4.88 -15.18 5.67
C ALA A 119 -3.84 -15.76 6.64
N THR A 120 -2.78 -16.41 6.16
CA THR A 120 -1.71 -16.97 7.00
C THR A 120 -0.80 -15.91 7.62
N ARG A 121 -0.84 -14.67 7.11
CA ARG A 121 -0.07 -13.52 7.60
C ARG A 121 -0.80 -12.69 8.66
N TYR A 122 -2.00 -13.12 9.03
CA TYR A 122 -2.77 -12.54 10.14
C TYR A 122 -2.55 -13.41 11.37
N SER A 123 -1.83 -12.87 12.34
CA SER A 123 -1.57 -13.53 13.61
C SER A 123 -2.35 -12.84 14.73
N THR A 124 -2.53 -13.53 15.85
CA THR A 124 -2.98 -12.88 17.08
C THR A 124 -2.05 -11.73 17.39
N ALA A 125 -2.59 -10.51 17.38
CA ALA A 125 -1.87 -9.36 17.85
C ALA A 125 -1.46 -9.55 19.31
N GLN A 126 -0.21 -9.21 19.67
CA GLN A 126 0.17 -9.11 21.08
C GLN A 126 -0.74 -8.06 21.73
N THR A 127 -1.51 -8.52 22.70
CA THR A 127 -2.58 -7.79 23.37
C THR A 127 -2.12 -6.43 23.92
N VAL A 128 -2.73 -5.36 23.44
CA VAL A 128 -3.11 -4.24 24.30
C VAL A 128 -4.41 -4.68 25.01
N VAL A 129 -4.57 -4.32 26.29
CA VAL A 129 -5.66 -4.75 27.19
C VAL A 129 -7.02 -4.76 26.48
N GLY A 130 -7.61 -5.96 26.24
CA GLY A 130 -8.94 -6.08 25.60
C GLY A 130 -9.24 -7.37 24.83
N GLY A 131 -8.26 -8.24 24.55
CA GLY A 131 -8.45 -9.53 23.88
C GLY A 131 -7.67 -9.65 22.56
N ALA A 132 -7.43 -10.88 22.11
CA ALA A 132 -6.65 -11.15 20.89
C ALA A 132 -7.54 -11.03 19.65
N ALA A 133 -7.44 -9.91 18.91
CA ALA A 133 -7.91 -9.86 17.53
C ALA A 133 -6.77 -10.30 16.59
N MET A 134 -7.11 -11.09 15.57
CA MET A 134 -6.16 -11.46 14.51
C MET A 134 -6.03 -10.30 13.52
N GLY A 135 -4.81 -9.91 13.20
CA GLY A 135 -4.56 -8.83 12.26
C GLY A 135 -3.20 -8.93 11.59
N ALA A 136 -3.04 -8.23 10.47
CA ALA A 136 -1.79 -8.22 9.71
C ALA A 136 -0.63 -7.71 10.57
N ALA A 137 0.55 -8.31 10.43
CA ALA A 137 1.76 -7.97 11.21
C ALA A 137 1.54 -7.90 12.74
N SER A 138 0.58 -8.67 13.28
CA SER A 138 0.19 -8.64 14.70
C SER A 138 -0.40 -7.30 15.17
N ASN A 139 -0.96 -6.49 14.26
CA ASN A 139 -1.77 -5.32 14.60
C ASN A 139 -3.27 -5.67 14.57
N PRO A 140 -3.98 -5.66 15.73
CA PRO A 140 -5.38 -6.06 15.81
C PRO A 140 -6.30 -5.10 15.05
N TYR A 141 -5.82 -3.90 14.77
CA TYR A 141 -6.54 -2.87 14.04
C TYR A 141 -6.41 -2.99 12.53
N CYS A 142 -5.56 -3.85 11.97
CA CYS A 142 -5.64 -4.22 10.55
C CYS A 142 -6.21 -5.65 10.38
N PRO A 143 -7.51 -5.86 10.65
CA PRO A 143 -8.16 -7.15 10.41
C PRO A 143 -8.46 -7.33 8.93
N MET A 144 -8.56 -8.58 8.47
CA MET A 144 -9.12 -8.88 7.15
C MET A 144 -10.51 -8.21 7.00
N PRO A 145 -10.80 -7.50 5.89
CA PRO A 145 -10.07 -7.43 4.62
C PRO A 145 -9.21 -6.15 4.42
N CYS A 146 -8.46 -5.72 5.44
CA CYS A 146 -7.27 -4.87 5.27
C CYS A 146 -6.17 -5.73 4.62
N PRO A 147 -5.53 -5.37 3.48
CA PRO A 147 -4.45 -6.18 2.92
C PRO A 147 -3.30 -6.32 3.92
N GLU A 148 -2.63 -7.47 3.93
CA GLU A 148 -1.48 -7.72 4.82
C GLU A 148 -0.20 -7.06 4.31
N SER A 149 -0.10 -6.85 3.00
CA SER A 149 1.01 -6.15 2.38
C SER A 149 0.64 -5.62 1.00
N LEU A 150 1.45 -4.71 0.49
CA LEU A 150 1.43 -4.27 -0.89
C LEU A 150 2.71 -4.71 -1.58
N GLN A 151 2.59 -5.28 -2.77
CA GLN A 151 3.71 -5.54 -3.66
C GLN A 151 3.66 -4.55 -4.80
N ILE A 152 4.75 -3.83 -5.05
CA ILE A 152 4.88 -2.85 -6.11
C ILE A 152 5.94 -3.33 -7.10
N ASP A 153 5.52 -3.57 -8.33
CA ASP A 153 6.36 -3.93 -9.48
C ASP A 153 6.51 -2.70 -10.37
N PHE A 154 7.73 -2.18 -10.50
CA PHE A 154 8.06 -1.08 -11.39
C PHE A 154 9.18 -1.51 -12.33
N PHE A 155 8.86 -1.64 -13.62
CA PHE A 155 9.79 -2.16 -14.62
C PHE A 155 9.51 -1.62 -16.01
N TYR A 156 10.46 -1.80 -16.92
CA TYR A 156 10.23 -1.69 -18.37
C TYR A 156 10.74 -2.96 -19.05
N ALA A 157 10.22 -3.27 -20.24
CA ALA A 157 10.67 -4.42 -21.02
C ALA A 157 11.70 -3.94 -22.05
N GLU A 158 12.94 -4.44 -21.97
CA GLU A 158 13.96 -4.17 -23.00
C GLU A 158 13.74 -5.05 -24.24
N SER A 159 13.25 -6.25 -24.02
CA SER A 159 12.83 -7.20 -25.06
C SER A 159 11.75 -8.13 -24.49
N PRO A 160 11.02 -8.89 -25.33
CA PRO A 160 10.01 -9.83 -24.84
C PRO A 160 10.60 -10.81 -23.81
N GLY A 161 10.07 -10.79 -22.59
CA GLY A 161 10.54 -11.64 -21.48
C GLY A 161 11.75 -11.12 -20.70
N HIS A 162 12.37 -10.01 -21.11
CA HIS A 162 13.46 -9.37 -20.38
C HIS A 162 12.97 -8.08 -19.70
N LEU A 163 12.64 -8.20 -18.41
CA LEU A 163 12.17 -7.09 -17.59
C LEU A 163 13.32 -6.47 -16.81
N VAL A 164 13.39 -5.14 -16.81
CA VAL A 164 14.38 -4.38 -16.05
C VAL A 164 13.67 -3.55 -14.98
N TYR A 165 14.08 -3.77 -13.72
CA TYR A 165 13.62 -3.01 -12.55
C TYR A 165 14.59 -1.84 -12.31
N PRO A 166 14.19 -0.60 -12.64
CA PRO A 166 15.14 0.50 -12.78
C PRO A 166 15.46 1.21 -11.46
N LEU A 167 14.80 0.81 -10.36
CA LEU A 167 15.03 1.36 -9.02
C LEU A 167 15.59 0.25 -8.11
N PRO A 168 16.79 0.43 -7.54
CA PRO A 168 17.30 -0.51 -6.54
C PRO A 168 16.56 -0.34 -5.22
N ILE A 169 16.17 -1.45 -4.61
CA ILE A 169 15.46 -1.46 -3.32
C ILE A 169 16.44 -1.88 -2.23
N PRO A 170 16.63 -1.09 -1.16
CA PRO A 170 17.46 -1.48 -0.05
C PRO A 170 16.81 -2.63 0.72
N ILE A 171 17.58 -3.67 1.01
CA ILE A 171 17.18 -4.80 1.86
C ILE A 171 18.18 -4.97 2.99
N SER A 172 17.69 -5.27 4.20
CA SER A 172 18.54 -5.67 5.31
C SER A 172 18.88 -7.14 5.17
N THR A 173 20.16 -7.46 5.17
CA THR A 173 20.67 -8.83 5.25
C THR A 173 21.33 -9.05 6.62
N GLY A 174 21.63 -10.30 6.96
CA GLY A 174 22.43 -10.60 8.16
C GLY A 174 23.86 -10.04 8.12
N GLU A 175 24.28 -9.50 6.97
CA GLU A 175 25.63 -8.97 6.72
C GLU A 175 25.64 -7.45 6.48
N GLY A 176 24.48 -6.78 6.55
CA GLY A 176 24.37 -5.32 6.36
C GLY A 176 23.29 -4.93 5.35
N LEU A 177 23.49 -3.80 4.66
CA LEU A 177 22.58 -3.32 3.63
C LEU A 177 22.99 -3.88 2.25
N ALA A 178 22.03 -4.49 1.56
CA ALA A 178 22.17 -4.89 0.16
C ALA A 178 21.10 -4.21 -0.70
N TYR A 179 21.23 -4.30 -2.03
CA TYR A 179 20.26 -3.78 -2.97
C TYR A 179 19.67 -4.89 -3.82
N HIS A 180 18.35 -4.86 -3.98
CA HIS A 180 17.58 -5.80 -4.78
C HIS A 180 16.96 -5.10 -5.98
N ALA A 181 17.09 -5.70 -7.16
CA ALA A 181 16.34 -5.32 -8.36
C ALA A 181 15.14 -6.25 -8.48
N GLY A 182 13.93 -5.73 -8.24
CA GLY A 182 12.71 -6.51 -8.22
C GLY A 182 11.55 -5.76 -7.59
N PRO A 183 10.48 -6.47 -7.19
CA PRO A 183 9.33 -5.85 -6.54
C PRO A 183 9.66 -5.32 -5.14
N LEU A 184 9.07 -4.18 -4.79
CA LEU A 184 9.05 -3.66 -3.42
C LEU A 184 7.88 -4.28 -2.66
N LEU A 185 8.16 -4.89 -1.50
CA LEU A 185 7.13 -5.35 -0.58
C LEU A 185 7.01 -4.37 0.59
N ILE A 186 5.82 -3.81 0.79
CA ILE A 186 5.49 -2.92 1.89
C ILE A 186 4.51 -3.64 2.82
N PRO A 187 4.93 -4.10 4.02
CA PRO A 187 4.02 -4.72 4.97
C PRO A 187 3.01 -3.71 5.51
N ASN A 188 1.78 -4.17 5.71
CA ASN A 188 0.70 -3.41 6.34
C ASN A 188 0.49 -3.85 7.79
N GLY A 189 -0.09 -2.97 8.60
CA GLY A 189 -0.27 -3.23 10.03
C GLY A 189 1.02 -3.12 10.84
N VAL A 190 2.09 -2.56 10.27
CA VAL A 190 3.29 -2.24 11.04
C VAL A 190 3.00 -1.04 11.94
N TYR A 191 3.29 -1.22 13.22
CA TYR A 191 3.09 -0.20 14.23
C TYR A 191 3.93 1.06 13.99
N LYS A 192 3.27 2.18 13.73
CA LYS A 192 3.83 3.51 13.92
C LYS A 192 3.68 3.90 15.39
N PHE A 193 4.81 4.12 16.05
CA PHE A 193 4.80 4.55 17.44
C PHE A 193 4.46 6.03 17.55
N HIS A 194 3.40 6.36 18.27
CA HIS A 194 2.98 7.73 18.58
C HIS A 194 3.49 8.17 19.96
N GLU A 195 4.75 7.85 20.26
CA GLU A 195 5.37 8.09 21.57
C GLU A 195 5.22 9.56 22.01
N GLY A 196 4.84 9.75 23.28
CA GLY A 196 4.71 11.08 23.88
C GLY A 196 3.46 11.88 23.48
N SER A 197 2.53 11.35 22.69
CA SER A 197 1.29 12.05 22.33
C SER A 197 0.18 11.87 23.39
N PRO A 198 -0.21 12.91 24.15
CA PRO A 198 -1.23 12.78 25.21
C PRO A 198 -2.59 12.26 24.71
N LYS A 199 -2.92 12.56 23.44
CA LYS A 199 -4.13 12.06 22.78
C LYS A 199 -4.14 10.55 22.56
N HIS A 200 -2.96 9.95 22.38
CA HIS A 200 -2.81 8.51 22.17
C HIS A 200 -2.65 7.76 23.49
N VAL A 201 -1.88 8.33 24.42
CA VAL A 201 -1.70 7.81 25.79
C VAL A 201 -3.05 7.69 26.52
N SER A 202 -3.87 8.75 26.49
CA SER A 202 -5.18 8.76 27.18
C SER A 202 -6.20 7.77 26.62
N LYS A 203 -6.01 7.33 25.38
CA LYS A 203 -6.88 6.36 24.69
C LYS A 203 -6.25 4.98 24.55
N ASN A 204 -5.08 4.75 25.17
CA ASN A 204 -4.33 3.50 25.13
C ASN A 204 -3.99 3.01 23.70
N CYS A 205 -3.81 3.92 22.74
CA CYS A 205 -3.48 3.61 21.34
C CYS A 205 -2.02 3.97 21.02
N TRP A 206 -1.10 3.23 21.62
CA TRP A 206 0.34 3.48 21.56
C TRP A 206 0.98 3.15 20.21
N ALA A 207 0.27 2.35 19.42
CA ALA A 207 0.79 1.70 18.24
C ALA A 207 -0.40 1.37 17.31
N SER A 208 -0.32 1.79 16.05
CA SER A 208 -1.12 1.26 14.93
C SER A 208 -0.23 0.92 13.75
#